data_AF-A0A257PAE6-F1
#
_entry.id   AF-A0A257PAE6-F1
#
_cell.length_a   1.000
_cell.length_b   1.000
_cell.length_c   1.000
_cell.angle_alpha   90.00
_cell.angle_beta   90.00
_cell.angle_gamma   90.00
#
_symmetry.space_group_name_H-M   'P 1'
#
loop_
_entity.id
_entity.type
_entity.pdbx_description
1 polymer ?
#
loop_
_entity_poly.entity_id
_entity_poly.type
_entity_poly.pdbx_seq_one_letter_code
_entity_poly.pdbx_strand_id
1 'polypeptide(L)'
;MKTMLNIIPGKPNAYTGGTLDRAGHLREDRAWIDAALADPASRFIPFWRGQALIADPANPRAAQIARPEGDFPWVFIGLQDGTPLFAIDLSALDEPMASLPSR
;
A
#
# COMPACT_ATOMS: atom_id res chain seq x y z
N MET A 1 12.72 47.89 3.39
CA MET A 1 11.89 46.82 2.79
C MET A 1 12.81 45.68 2.41
N LYS A 2 12.73 44.51 3.07
CA LYS A 2 13.54 43.33 2.70
C LYS A 2 12.79 42.55 1.62
N THR A 3 13.40 42.41 0.45
CA THR A 3 12.91 41.53 -0.62
C THR A 3 12.97 40.09 -0.12
N MET A 4 11.81 39.44 0.01
CA MET A 4 11.76 37.99 0.24
C MET A 4 12.14 37.29 -1.07
N LEU A 5 13.25 36.56 -1.06
CA LEU A 5 13.57 35.63 -2.14
C LEU A 5 12.60 34.46 -2.05
N ASN A 6 11.78 34.29 -3.09
CA ASN A 6 10.95 33.10 -3.25
C ASN A 6 11.85 31.95 -3.72
N ILE A 7 12.12 30.99 -2.83
CA ILE A 7 12.88 29.79 -3.17
C ILE A 7 11.92 28.84 -3.88
N ILE A 8 11.99 28.79 -5.22
CA ILE A 8 11.27 27.79 -6.01
C ILE A 8 12.17 26.55 -6.12
N PRO A 9 11.77 25.40 -5.55
CA PRO A 9 12.58 24.18 -5.69
C PRO A 9 12.63 23.74 -7.15
N GLY A 10 13.84 23.55 -7.68
CA GLY A 10 14.07 23.17 -9.09
C GLY A 10 13.58 21.76 -9.45
N LYS A 11 13.22 20.93 -8.45
CA LYS A 11 12.62 19.61 -8.63
C LYS A 11 11.76 19.24 -7.41
N PRO A 12 10.58 18.62 -7.58
CA PRO A 12 9.79 18.12 -6.46
C PRO A 12 10.59 17.11 -5.65
N ASN A 13 10.48 17.14 -4.32
CA ASN A 13 11.09 16.12 -3.49
C ASN A 13 10.37 14.78 -3.75
N ALA A 14 11.13 13.76 -4.17
CA ALA A 14 10.63 12.42 -4.49
C ALA A 14 9.87 11.75 -3.32
N TYR A 15 10.10 12.21 -2.08
CA TYR A 15 9.43 11.73 -0.88
C TYR A 15 8.15 12.51 -0.52
N THR A 16 7.81 13.57 -1.25
CA THR A 16 6.68 14.47 -0.94
C THR A 16 5.51 14.38 -1.92
N GLY A 17 5.65 13.60 -3.01
CA GLY A 17 4.63 13.48 -4.07
C GLY A 17 3.71 12.26 -3.96
N GLY A 18 3.71 11.54 -2.84
CA GLY A 18 2.85 10.37 -2.66
C GLY A 18 1.38 10.78 -2.55
N THR A 19 0.50 10.15 -3.34
CA THR A 19 -0.97 10.33 -3.25
C THR A 19 -1.61 9.53 -2.12
N LEU A 20 -0.81 8.72 -1.41
CA LEU A 20 -1.27 7.88 -0.31
C LEU A 20 -1.50 8.70 0.96
N ASP A 21 -2.74 8.72 1.45
CA ASP A 21 -3.04 9.18 2.80
C ASP A 21 -2.63 8.09 3.79
N ARG A 22 -1.71 8.40 4.70
CA ARG A 22 -1.23 7.41 5.69
C ARG A 22 -2.28 7.04 6.74
N ALA A 23 -3.33 7.85 6.89
CA ALA A 23 -4.47 7.63 7.78
C ALA A 23 -4.08 7.08 9.17
N GLY A 24 -3.02 7.63 9.77
CA GLY A 24 -2.39 7.05 10.96
C GLY A 24 -3.31 6.94 12.17
N HIS A 25 -4.32 7.80 12.27
CA HIS A 25 -5.33 7.80 13.33
C HIS A 25 -6.25 6.56 13.31
N LEU A 26 -6.33 5.84 12.19
CA LEU A 26 -7.18 4.64 12.04
C LEU A 26 -6.45 3.35 12.47
N ARG A 27 -5.13 3.38 12.70
CA ARG A 27 -4.33 2.18 12.98
C ARG A 27 -4.70 1.49 14.30
N GLU A 28 -5.19 2.26 15.27
CA GLU A 28 -5.61 1.73 16.58
C GLU A 28 -7.12 1.52 16.67
N ASP A 29 -7.89 1.95 15.65
CA ASP A 29 -9.33 1.72 15.57
C ASP A 29 -9.60 0.30 15.07
N ARG A 30 -9.76 -0.63 16.01
CA ARG A 30 -9.96 -2.03 15.69
C ARG A 30 -11.21 -2.29 14.87
N ALA A 31 -12.32 -1.60 15.17
CA ALA A 31 -13.57 -1.81 14.47
C ALA A 31 -13.48 -1.34 13.02
N TRP A 32 -12.84 -0.20 12.78
CA TRP A 32 -12.59 0.30 11.44
C TRP A 32 -11.67 -0.65 10.64
N ILE A 33 -10.61 -1.16 11.27
CA ILE A 33 -9.68 -2.10 10.63
C ILE A 33 -10.38 -3.41 10.26
N ASP A 34 -11.17 -4.00 11.17
CA ASP A 34 -11.89 -5.24 10.90
C ASP A 34 -12.91 -5.07 9.76
N ALA A 35 -13.59 -3.90 9.70
CA ALA A 35 -14.45 -3.54 8.57
C ALA A 35 -13.67 -3.38 7.26
N ALA A 36 -12.54 -2.67 7.28
CA ALA A 36 -11.69 -2.48 6.10
C ALA A 36 -11.12 -3.81 5.57
N LEU A 37 -10.73 -4.74 6.43
CA LEU A 37 -10.28 -6.08 6.02
C LEU A 37 -11.40 -6.91 5.38
N ALA A 38 -12.66 -6.67 5.76
CA ALA A 38 -13.83 -7.35 5.20
C ALA A 38 -14.34 -6.69 3.90
N ASP A 39 -13.94 -5.45 3.61
CA ASP A 39 -14.38 -4.70 2.42
C ASP A 39 -13.74 -5.27 1.13
N PRO A 40 -14.54 -5.74 0.14
CA PRO A 40 -14.02 -6.19 -1.16
C PRO A 40 -13.32 -5.09 -1.99
N ALA A 41 -13.56 -3.82 -1.69
CA ALA A 41 -12.88 -2.70 -2.33
C ALA A 41 -11.42 -2.57 -1.85
N SER A 42 -11.10 -3.08 -0.67
CA SER A 42 -9.73 -3.04 -0.12
C SER A 42 -8.73 -3.71 -1.04
N ARG A 43 -7.50 -3.20 -1.01
CA ARG A 43 -6.39 -3.66 -1.84
C ARG A 43 -5.22 -4.09 -0.98
N PHE A 44 -4.49 -5.08 -1.48
CA PHE A 44 -3.38 -5.69 -0.77
C PHE A 44 -2.13 -5.69 -1.66
N ILE A 45 -1.00 -5.30 -1.10
CA ILE A 45 0.32 -5.42 -1.72
C ILE A 45 0.98 -6.67 -1.16
N PRO A 46 1.20 -7.72 -1.97
CA PRO A 46 1.82 -8.94 -1.49
C PRO A 46 3.33 -8.75 -1.36
N PHE A 47 3.84 -9.15 -0.20
CA PHE A 47 5.25 -9.27 0.10
C PHE A 47 5.61 -10.74 0.30
N TRP A 48 6.75 -11.15 -0.23
CA TRP A 48 7.31 -12.48 -0.04
C TRP A 48 8.80 -12.37 0.27
N ARG A 49 9.19 -12.76 1.48
CA ARG A 49 10.59 -12.76 1.97
C ARG A 49 11.29 -11.41 1.75
N GLY A 50 10.57 -10.32 2.03
CA GLY A 50 11.05 -8.94 1.86
C GLY A 50 10.93 -8.38 0.44
N GLN A 51 10.37 -9.12 -0.52
CA GLN A 51 10.19 -8.71 -1.91
C GLN A 51 8.73 -8.35 -2.18
N ALA A 52 8.47 -7.12 -2.64
CA ALA A 52 7.16 -6.73 -3.12
C ALA A 52 6.93 -7.24 -4.55
N LEU A 53 5.74 -7.75 -4.84
CA LEU A 53 5.38 -8.10 -6.21
C LEU A 53 5.23 -6.83 -7.06
N ILE A 54 5.81 -6.83 -8.26
CA ILE A 54 5.72 -5.71 -9.21
C ILE A 54 4.66 -6.01 -10.27
N ALA A 55 3.76 -5.05 -10.51
CA ALA A 55 2.70 -5.21 -11.50
C ALA A 55 3.24 -5.13 -12.93
N ASP A 56 4.19 -4.25 -13.17
CA ASP A 56 4.68 -3.87 -14.49
C ASP A 56 6.17 -3.55 -14.40
N PRO A 57 7.04 -4.35 -15.04
CA PRO A 57 8.48 -4.11 -15.03
C PRO A 57 8.92 -2.84 -15.75
N ALA A 58 8.16 -2.37 -16.75
CA ALA A 58 8.52 -1.17 -17.53
C ALA A 58 8.18 0.13 -16.77
N ASN A 59 7.14 0.08 -15.95
CA ASN A 59 6.76 1.15 -15.04
C ASN A 59 6.52 0.58 -13.62
N PRO A 60 7.61 0.39 -12.83
CA PRO A 60 7.57 -0.37 -11.60
C PRO A 60 6.61 0.23 -10.60
N ARG A 61 5.53 -0.51 -10.36
CA ARG A 61 4.52 -0.24 -9.33
C ARG A 61 4.27 -1.52 -8.54
N ALA A 62 4.06 -1.39 -7.24
CA ALA A 62 3.63 -2.52 -6.42
C ALA A 62 2.31 -3.08 -6.98
N ALA A 63 2.23 -4.40 -7.11
CA ALA A 63 0.99 -5.07 -7.46
C ALA A 63 -0.02 -4.86 -6.33
N GLN A 64 -1.24 -4.51 -6.72
CA GLN A 64 -2.38 -4.43 -5.81
C GLN A 64 -3.36 -5.51 -6.22
N ILE A 65 -3.73 -6.37 -5.28
CA ILE A 65 -4.63 -7.50 -5.49
C ILE A 65 -5.85 -7.37 -4.57
N ALA A 66 -6.91 -8.11 -4.90
CA ALA A 66 -7.97 -8.40 -3.92
C ALA A 66 -7.41 -9.23 -2.77
N ARG A 67 -8.19 -9.36 -1.68
CA ARG A 67 -7.78 -10.15 -0.51
C ARG A 67 -7.48 -11.61 -0.94
N PRO A 68 -6.25 -12.12 -0.73
CA PRO A 68 -5.95 -13.52 -1.01
C PRO A 68 -6.66 -14.43 0.00
N GLU A 69 -6.88 -15.68 -0.39
CA GLU A 69 -7.42 -16.70 0.51
C GLU A 69 -6.38 -17.10 1.55
N GLY A 70 -6.79 -17.17 2.82
CA GLY A 70 -5.91 -17.53 3.94
C GLY A 70 -5.82 -16.44 5.01
N ASP A 71 -5.12 -16.77 6.10
CA ASP A 71 -4.85 -15.85 7.19
C ASP A 71 -3.35 -15.54 7.19
N PHE A 72 -3.02 -14.35 6.68
CA PHE A 72 -1.64 -13.88 6.55
C PHE A 72 -1.45 -12.63 7.39
N PRO A 73 -0.25 -12.44 7.99
CA PRO A 73 0.08 -11.18 8.64
C PRO A 73 -0.09 -10.02 7.67
N TRP A 74 -0.65 -8.92 8.16
CA TRP A 74 -0.89 -7.73 7.36
C TRP A 74 -0.50 -6.47 8.12
N VAL A 75 -0.28 -5.39 7.38
CA VAL A 75 -0.06 -4.05 7.92
C VAL A 75 -0.90 -3.05 7.15
N PHE A 76 -1.67 -2.22 7.85
CA PHE A 76 -2.39 -1.11 7.23
C PHE A 76 -1.41 0.00 6.82
N ILE A 77 -1.36 0.31 5.53
CA ILE A 77 -0.43 1.31 4.97
C ILE A 77 -1.10 2.68 4.91
N GLY A 78 -2.40 2.71 4.60
CA GLY A 78 -3.16 3.94 4.45
C GLY A 78 -4.33 3.80 3.48
N LEU A 79 -4.78 4.93 2.95
CA LEU A 79 -5.84 5.05 1.96
C LEU A 79 -5.26 5.55 0.64
N GLN A 80 -5.50 4.79 -0.43
CA GLN A 80 -5.22 5.22 -1.80
C GLN A 80 -6.55 5.68 -2.40
N ASP A 81 -6.70 6.98 -2.64
CA ASP A 81 -7.95 7.56 -3.17
C ASP A 81 -9.19 7.14 -2.34
N GLY A 82 -9.03 7.09 -1.02
CA GLY A 82 -10.06 6.63 -0.07
C GLY A 82 -10.21 5.12 0.09
N THR A 83 -9.55 4.31 -0.76
CA THR A 83 -9.59 2.85 -0.68
C THR A 83 -8.56 2.32 0.32
N PRO A 84 -8.94 1.46 1.29
CA PRO A 84 -7.98 0.87 2.22
C PRO A 84 -6.92 0.03 1.51
N LEU A 85 -5.66 0.29 1.86
CA LEU A 85 -4.49 -0.39 1.31
C LEU A 85 -3.67 -1.05 2.42
N PHE A 86 -3.43 -2.34 2.26
CA PHE A 86 -2.66 -3.16 3.20
C PHE A 86 -1.42 -3.75 2.53
N ALA A 87 -0.36 -3.96 3.29
CA ALA A 87 0.68 -4.94 2.95
C ALA A 87 0.25 -6.29 3.51
N ILE A 88 0.46 -7.37 2.76
CA ILE A 88 0.19 -8.73 3.22
C ILE A 88 1.44 -9.59 3.06
N ASP A 89 1.79 -10.33 4.10
CA ASP A 89 3.01 -11.14 4.16
C ASP A 89 2.71 -12.60 3.78
N LEU A 90 3.17 -12.98 2.58
CA LEU A 90 3.04 -14.32 2.03
C LEU A 90 4.31 -15.16 2.25
N SER A 91 5.26 -14.70 3.07
CA SER A 91 6.56 -15.36 3.27
C SER A 91 6.48 -16.81 3.79
N ALA A 92 5.34 -17.19 4.37
CA ALA A 92 5.05 -18.56 4.80
C ALA A 92 4.79 -19.53 3.62
N LEU A 93 4.50 -19.02 2.43
CA LEU A 93 4.27 -19.83 1.24
C LEU A 93 5.60 -20.09 0.52
N ASP A 94 5.79 -21.34 0.09
CA ASP A 94 6.91 -21.69 -0.81
C ASP A 94 6.67 -21.16 -2.21
N GLU A 95 5.43 -21.25 -2.71
CA GLU A 95 5.00 -20.77 -4.03
C GLU A 95 3.90 -19.71 -3.90
N PRO A 96 4.24 -18.43 -3.61
CA PRO A 96 3.24 -17.40 -3.32
C PRO A 96 2.35 -17.10 -4.53
N MET A 97 2.88 -17.22 -5.75
CA MET A 97 2.15 -16.90 -6.99
C MET A 97 0.94 -17.80 -7.22
N ALA A 98 0.95 -19.05 -6.74
CA ALA A 98 -0.17 -19.98 -6.88
C ALA A 98 -1.38 -19.59 -6.02
N SER A 99 -1.17 -18.78 -4.97
CA SER A 99 -2.20 -18.34 -4.03
C SER A 99 -2.83 -16.98 -4.38
N LEU A 100 -2.30 -16.30 -5.40
CA LEU A 100 -2.76 -14.95 -5.75
C LEU A 100 -4.02 -15.02 -6.62
N PRO A 101 -5.02 -14.17 -6.37
CA PRO A 101 -6.16 -14.04 -7.27
C PRO A 101 -5.70 -13.57 -8.66
N SER A 102 -6.44 -13.98 -9.68
CA SER A 102 -6.29 -13.48 -11.05
C SER A 102 -6.29 -11.95 -11.05
N ARG A 103 -5.34 -11.33 -11.77
CA ARG A 103 -5.23 -9.86 -11.89
C ARG A 103 -6.40 -9.23 -12.62
#